data_AF-A0A1J4JR53-F1
#
_entry.id   AF-A0A1J4JR53-F1
#
_cell.length_a   1.000
_cell.length_b   1.000
_cell.length_c   1.000
_cell.angle_alpha   90.00
_cell.angle_beta   90.00
_cell.angle_gamma   90.00
#
_symmetry.space_group_name_H-M   'P 1'
#
loop_
_entity.id
_entity.type
_entity.pdbx_description
1 polymer ?
#
loop_
_entity_poly.entity_id
_entity_poly.type
_entity_poly.pdbx_seq_one_letter_code
_entity_poly.pdbx_strand_id
1 'polypeptide(L)'
;MDIKYDHRFFIDADIRSQQRFSQISSLSESEKNAYFNEVSHNVNMLSQNLDFNSVSQHINMLYQSLLKGQETLIPNTVFENRQFLDNLFILIGNGNLCFITCKLIARILYYTTGLGQCFHRFIEPLFNIFLANSQHVELDSVTCALCNIVYDAIEFDFEGIDDDHPITKLAHVFPNAIQAVQNRQLTHSFLLLVRYLSIIDARKNSFDKYMLFFISHVTKGEVMANNEFMRIVLWTLYDLCERRCNYAIEYIVNSNIVPYLTEKMKQDNCIFAEPIIAIFYQIIDHSDQELNISDLPFDIPFIFHNFLRISCDPQNPNPTPAIPIQTGIEDAIQYESLQFIHILTKHFPGFMFVNFLKATIRDDGAGGIDFMNLHSYTYKAQLQVLWIACELISANQNDFLDPVSLELLLKLILSLSEDCGDDTRMYLAIESINNLAANFYLQGKNDFIDQMIAETGAFDFIENMKFSDNEKLAHAASMYEMKDKLYEIKMAQAELEQKYPNLQNIPPEMTFSSDDSDDFKIADAVDDDDNTNIKVPSKIRFVYQPK
;
A
#
# COMPACT_ATOMS: atom_id res chain seq x y z
N MET A 1 15.21 -2.77 -9.63
CA MET A 1 13.83 -2.25 -9.58
C MET A 1 13.86 -1.11 -8.60
N ASP A 2 13.71 0.09 -9.14
CA ASP A 2 13.74 1.35 -8.42
C ASP A 2 12.74 1.34 -7.25
N ILE A 3 13.18 1.91 -6.13
CA ILE A 3 12.34 2.25 -4.98
C ILE A 3 11.17 3.07 -5.54
N LYS A 4 9.99 2.46 -5.61
CA LYS A 4 8.74 3.16 -5.98
C LYS A 4 8.54 4.26 -4.95
N TYR A 5 8.89 5.49 -5.33
CA TYR A 5 8.49 6.67 -4.60
C TYR A 5 6.98 6.66 -4.47
N ASP A 6 6.57 6.77 -3.22
CA ASP A 6 5.38 6.14 -2.73
C ASP A 6 4.17 7.08 -2.90
N HIS A 7 3.11 6.64 -3.58
CA HIS A 7 1.84 7.36 -3.67
C HIS A 7 1.19 7.62 -2.29
N ARG A 8 1.78 7.16 -1.19
CA ARG A 8 1.21 7.16 0.17
C ARG A 8 1.68 8.31 1.05
N PHE A 9 2.84 8.91 0.77
CA PHE A 9 3.18 10.24 1.31
C PHE A 9 2.14 11.29 0.87
N PHE A 10 1.46 11.05 -0.25
CA PHE A 10 0.42 11.94 -0.75
C PHE A 10 -0.85 11.96 0.11
N ILE A 11 -1.19 10.94 0.91
CA ILE A 11 -2.38 11.03 1.81
C ILE A 11 -2.08 11.96 2.99
N ASP A 12 -0.86 11.88 3.54
CA ASP A 12 -0.39 12.75 4.62
C ASP A 12 -0.13 14.17 4.13
N ALA A 13 0.43 14.28 2.91
CA ALA A 13 0.51 15.53 2.20
C ALA A 13 -0.89 16.05 1.88
N ASP A 14 -1.89 15.27 1.45
CA ASP A 14 -3.27 15.73 1.21
C ASP A 14 -3.95 16.19 2.49
N ILE A 15 -3.83 15.48 3.62
CA ILE A 15 -4.46 15.91 4.87
C ILE A 15 -3.84 17.22 5.37
N ARG A 16 -2.50 17.35 5.31
CA ARG A 16 -1.82 18.61 5.64
C ARG A 16 -2.02 19.69 4.58
N SER A 17 -1.98 19.36 3.30
CA SER A 17 -2.02 20.28 2.16
C SER A 17 -3.44 20.72 1.80
N GLN A 18 -4.46 19.87 1.95
CA GLN A 18 -5.87 20.26 1.91
C GLN A 18 -6.19 21.22 3.07
N GLN A 19 -5.68 21.00 4.29
CA GLN A 19 -5.83 22.02 5.34
C GLN A 19 -4.97 23.27 5.12
N ARG A 20 -3.85 23.16 4.40
CA ARG A 20 -2.90 24.26 4.15
C ARG A 20 -3.22 25.08 2.91
N PHE A 21 -3.99 24.54 1.96
CA PHE A 21 -4.16 25.09 0.60
C PHE A 21 -5.54 24.81 -0.07
N SER A 22 -6.57 24.31 0.64
CA SER A 22 -7.86 23.98 -0.02
C SER A 22 -8.69 25.17 -0.50
N GLN A 23 -8.25 26.42 -0.30
CA GLN A 23 -8.87 27.58 -0.95
C GLN A 23 -7.77 28.45 -1.56
N ILE A 24 -7.40 28.21 -2.82
CA ILE A 24 -6.47 29.10 -3.51
C ILE A 24 -7.14 30.47 -3.70
N SER A 25 -6.91 31.39 -2.78
CA SER A 25 -7.09 32.83 -3.02
C SER A 25 -5.74 33.41 -3.44
N SER A 26 -5.61 33.73 -4.73
CA SER A 26 -4.36 34.24 -5.28
C SER A 26 -4.14 35.69 -4.85
N LEU A 27 -3.39 35.91 -3.76
CA LEU A 27 -2.82 37.24 -3.49
C LEU A 27 -2.08 37.72 -4.74
N SER A 28 -2.26 38.99 -5.10
CA SER A 28 -1.49 39.62 -6.17
C SER A 28 0.00 39.67 -5.81
N GLU A 29 0.86 39.79 -6.80
CA GLU A 29 2.32 39.86 -6.58
C GLU A 29 2.72 41.03 -5.66
N SER A 30 2.00 42.16 -5.74
CA SER A 30 2.20 43.29 -4.84
C SER A 30 1.81 42.99 -3.39
N GLU A 31 0.74 42.24 -3.18
CA GLU A 31 0.28 41.84 -1.84
C GLU A 31 1.20 40.80 -1.22
N LYS A 32 1.70 39.84 -2.03
CA LYS A 32 2.73 38.88 -1.59
C LYS A 32 4.01 39.59 -1.18
N ASN A 33 4.48 40.55 -1.96
CA ASN A 33 5.69 41.31 -1.62
C ASN A 33 5.49 42.15 -0.34
N ALA A 34 4.34 42.81 -0.17
CA ALA A 34 4.03 43.53 1.06
C ALA A 34 3.98 42.60 2.28
N TYR A 35 3.34 41.44 2.13
CA TYR A 35 3.27 40.39 3.14
C TYR A 35 4.66 39.87 3.54
N PHE A 36 5.50 39.49 2.56
CA PHE A 36 6.85 39.01 2.83
C PHE A 36 7.73 40.08 3.49
N ASN A 37 7.56 41.35 3.13
CA ASN A 37 8.25 42.46 3.80
C ASN A 37 7.80 42.63 5.26
N GLU A 38 6.50 42.48 5.57
CA GLU A 38 5.97 42.51 6.94
C GLU A 38 6.58 41.36 7.77
N VAL A 39 6.55 40.14 7.24
CA VAL A 39 7.13 38.95 7.93
C VAL A 39 8.63 39.14 8.14
N SER A 40 9.37 39.55 7.11
CA SER A 40 10.82 39.78 7.20
C SER A 40 11.18 40.86 8.22
N HIS A 41 10.38 41.93 8.31
CA HIS A 41 10.55 42.96 9.32
C HIS A 41 10.40 42.39 10.75
N ASN A 42 9.36 41.60 10.99
CA ASN A 42 9.11 40.99 12.29
C ASN A 42 10.17 39.94 12.67
N VAL A 43 10.69 39.17 11.70
CA VAL A 43 11.83 38.27 11.92
C VAL A 43 13.09 39.06 12.31
N ASN A 44 13.38 40.16 11.63
CA ASN A 44 14.51 41.02 11.98
C ASN A 44 14.40 41.61 13.39
N MET A 45 13.20 42.01 13.82
CA MET A 45 12.95 42.50 15.18
C MET A 45 13.30 41.45 16.24
N LEU A 46 12.87 40.20 16.04
CA LEU A 46 13.22 39.07 16.92
C LEU A 46 14.69 38.67 16.81
N SER A 47 15.37 38.96 15.70
CA SER A 47 16.79 38.66 15.51
C SER A 47 17.69 39.63 16.28
N GLN A 48 17.33 40.91 16.33
CA GLN A 48 18.20 41.97 16.85
C GLN A 48 18.12 42.17 18.37
N ASN A 49 17.01 41.83 19.02
CA ASN A 49 16.80 42.10 20.45
C ASN A 49 16.07 40.96 21.19
N LEU A 50 16.69 40.44 22.25
CA LEU A 50 16.10 39.52 23.24
C LEU A 50 15.79 40.26 24.56
N ASP A 51 15.11 41.40 24.49
CA ASP A 51 14.55 41.99 25.71
C ASP A 51 13.32 41.18 26.14
N PHE A 52 13.47 40.41 27.22
CA PHE A 52 12.44 39.50 27.72
C PHE A 52 11.13 40.21 28.10
N ASN A 53 11.15 41.53 28.32
CA ASN A 53 9.94 42.29 28.64
C ASN A 53 9.07 42.57 27.39
N SER A 54 9.69 42.69 26.21
CA SER A 54 9.01 43.02 24.95
C SER A 54 8.94 41.84 23.97
N VAL A 55 9.75 40.79 24.17
CA VAL A 55 9.85 39.66 23.24
C VAL A 55 8.53 38.90 23.04
N SER A 56 7.68 38.81 24.06
CA SER A 56 6.37 38.17 23.93
C SER A 56 5.45 38.94 22.95
N GLN A 57 5.56 40.27 22.90
CA GLN A 57 4.83 41.08 21.93
C GLN A 57 5.36 40.84 20.52
N HIS A 58 6.68 40.77 20.34
CA HIS A 58 7.28 40.48 19.03
C HIS A 58 6.95 39.07 18.52
N ILE A 59 6.93 38.05 19.39
CA ILE A 59 6.47 36.70 19.04
C ILE A 59 5.01 36.74 18.57
N ASN A 60 4.15 37.42 19.32
CA ASN A 60 2.74 37.56 18.95
C ASN A 60 2.58 38.33 17.63
N MET A 61 3.33 39.40 17.41
CA MET A 61 3.28 40.16 16.15
C MET A 61 3.66 39.27 14.96
N LEU A 62 4.77 38.55 15.05
CA LEU A 62 5.17 37.62 13.99
C LEU A 62 4.12 36.52 13.79
N TYR A 63 3.61 35.93 14.87
CA TYR A 63 2.56 34.91 14.81
C TYR A 63 1.30 35.44 14.10
N GLN A 64 0.86 36.66 14.42
CA GLN A 64 -0.30 37.28 13.77
C GLN A 64 -0.02 37.60 12.30
N SER A 65 1.18 38.08 11.95
CA SER A 65 1.55 38.28 10.54
C SER A 65 1.47 36.97 9.77
N LEU A 66 1.99 35.87 10.31
CA LEU A 66 1.88 34.55 9.67
C LEU A 66 0.43 34.11 9.46
N LEU A 67 -0.50 34.48 10.35
CA LEU A 67 -1.92 34.19 10.18
C LEU A 67 -2.62 35.04 9.12
N LYS A 68 -2.08 36.23 8.80
CA LYS A 68 -2.68 37.12 7.77
C LYS A 68 -2.45 36.58 6.36
N GLY A 69 -1.29 35.97 6.10
CA GLY A 69 -0.95 35.46 4.77
C GLY A 69 -1.53 34.09 4.48
N GLN A 70 -2.81 33.87 4.83
CA GLN A 70 -3.52 32.60 4.65
C GLN A 70 -3.15 31.99 3.29
N GLU A 71 -2.62 30.77 3.33
CA GLU A 71 -2.36 29.92 2.15
C GLU A 71 -1.18 30.36 1.24
N THR A 72 -0.33 31.28 1.67
CA THR A 72 0.90 31.66 0.92
C THR A 72 2.17 31.02 1.52
N LEU A 73 2.89 30.26 0.70
CA LEU A 73 4.23 29.75 1.06
C LEU A 73 5.22 30.90 1.22
N ILE A 74 5.94 30.88 2.34
CA ILE A 74 6.96 31.88 2.65
C ILE A 74 8.33 31.28 2.27
N PRO A 75 9.18 32.01 1.54
CA PRO A 75 10.53 31.55 1.24
C PRO A 75 11.33 31.27 2.53
N ASN A 76 12.02 30.13 2.58
CA ASN A 76 12.84 29.75 3.74
C ASN A 76 13.89 30.82 4.09
N THR A 77 14.41 31.54 3.09
CA THR A 77 15.38 32.63 3.24
C THR A 77 14.93 33.73 4.20
N VAL A 78 13.62 33.89 4.43
CA VAL A 78 13.07 34.82 5.42
C VAL A 78 13.43 34.40 6.85
N PHE A 79 13.52 33.10 7.11
CA PHE A 79 13.75 32.52 8.45
C PHE A 79 15.14 31.93 8.64
N GLU A 80 15.92 31.71 7.58
CA GLU A 80 17.31 31.21 7.59
C GLU A 80 18.33 32.24 8.12
N ASN A 81 17.95 33.02 9.14
CA ASN A 81 18.84 33.90 9.87
C ASN A 81 19.36 33.16 11.11
N ARG A 82 20.68 32.95 11.19
CA ARG A 82 21.30 32.23 12.31
C ARG A 82 20.96 32.84 13.67
N GLN A 83 20.97 34.17 13.79
CA GLN A 83 20.65 34.86 15.04
C GLN A 83 19.18 34.66 15.41
N PHE A 84 18.27 34.70 14.44
CA PHE A 84 16.85 34.40 14.66
C PHE A 84 16.68 32.99 15.24
N LEU A 85 17.29 31.99 14.61
CA LEU A 85 17.23 30.61 15.05
C LEU A 85 17.85 30.42 16.44
N ASP A 86 18.96 31.09 16.74
CA ASP A 86 19.61 31.05 18.05
C ASP A 86 18.71 31.68 19.13
N ASN A 87 18.04 32.78 18.79
CA ASN A 87 17.07 33.43 19.68
C ASN A 87 15.86 32.54 19.95
N LEU A 88 15.30 31.87 18.93
CA LEU A 88 14.22 30.88 19.12
C LEU A 88 14.66 29.74 20.06
N PHE A 89 15.89 29.25 19.90
CA PHE A 89 16.43 28.20 20.77
C PHE A 89 16.52 28.65 22.24
N ILE A 90 17.02 29.87 22.49
CA ILE A 90 17.06 30.47 23.84
C ILE A 90 15.66 30.61 24.43
N LEU A 91 14.68 31.04 23.63
CA LEU A 91 13.32 31.30 24.08
C LEU A 91 12.57 30.02 24.48
N ILE A 92 12.85 28.89 23.84
CA ILE A 92 12.30 27.58 24.25
C ILE A 92 12.80 27.18 25.63
N GLY A 93 14.07 27.49 25.96
CA GLY A 93 14.63 27.26 27.28
C GLY A 93 14.03 28.15 28.38
N ASN A 94 13.26 29.18 28.02
CA ASN A 94 12.61 30.06 28.98
C ASN A 94 11.21 29.53 29.35
N GLY A 95 11.00 29.17 30.62
CA GLY A 95 9.74 28.57 31.09
C GLY A 95 8.48 29.42 30.82
N ASN A 96 8.60 30.75 30.74
CA ASN A 96 7.45 31.64 30.50
C ASN A 96 7.14 31.82 29.01
N LEU A 97 8.12 31.59 28.13
CA LEU A 97 8.00 31.82 26.69
C LEU A 97 8.01 30.53 25.87
N CYS A 98 8.34 29.40 26.50
CA CYS A 98 8.46 28.09 25.87
C CYS A 98 7.27 27.75 24.96
N PHE A 99 6.04 27.73 25.50
CA PHE A 99 4.87 27.31 24.73
C PHE A 99 4.51 28.28 23.60
N ILE A 100 4.62 29.60 23.82
CA ILE A 100 4.34 30.59 22.78
C ILE A 100 5.39 30.54 21.66
N THR A 101 6.65 30.25 22.00
CA THR A 101 7.71 29.99 21.02
C THR A 101 7.46 28.69 20.25
N CYS A 102 7.01 27.62 20.91
CA CYS A 102 6.62 26.39 20.21
C CYS A 102 5.47 26.62 19.23
N LYS A 103 4.46 27.41 19.60
CA LYS A 103 3.36 27.82 18.69
C LYS A 103 3.90 28.57 17.47
N LEU A 104 4.85 29.49 17.68
CA LEU A 104 5.49 30.22 16.60
C LEU A 104 6.26 29.29 15.67
N ILE A 105 7.09 28.38 16.21
CA ILE A 105 7.87 27.42 15.40
C ILE A 105 6.95 26.51 14.60
N ALA A 106 5.93 25.94 15.23
CA ALA A 106 4.93 25.14 14.54
C ALA A 106 4.31 25.92 13.38
N ARG A 107 3.97 27.20 13.59
CA ARG A 107 3.38 28.06 12.55
C ARG A 107 4.36 28.41 11.43
N ILE A 108 5.62 28.68 11.75
CA ILE A 108 6.68 28.91 10.76
C ILE A 108 6.80 27.68 9.85
N LEU A 109 7.00 26.51 10.45
CA LEU A 109 7.13 25.24 9.71
C LEU A 109 5.87 24.91 8.90
N TYR A 110 4.69 25.31 9.39
CA TYR A 110 3.44 25.17 8.66
C TYR A 110 3.36 26.05 7.40
N TYR A 111 4.14 27.13 7.26
CA TYR A 111 4.11 28.01 6.07
C TYR A 111 5.40 27.97 5.24
N THR A 112 6.34 27.09 5.59
CA THR A 112 7.61 26.89 4.88
C THR A 112 7.76 25.44 4.44
N THR A 113 8.66 25.15 3.51
CA THR A 113 8.93 23.79 3.02
C THR A 113 10.41 23.49 3.14
N GLY A 114 10.79 22.43 3.85
CA GLY A 114 12.19 22.02 4.01
C GLY A 114 12.96 22.80 5.08
N LEU A 115 12.35 23.81 5.70
CA LEU A 115 12.98 24.58 6.78
C LEU A 115 13.19 23.72 8.04
N GLY A 116 12.48 22.60 8.19
CA GLY A 116 12.71 21.64 9.27
C GLY A 116 14.17 21.20 9.43
N GLN A 117 14.97 21.20 8.34
CA GLN A 117 16.42 20.92 8.36
C GLN A 117 17.18 21.86 9.30
N CYS A 118 16.80 23.13 9.35
CA CYS A 118 17.40 24.11 10.27
C CYS A 118 16.96 23.92 11.73
N PHE A 119 15.88 23.17 11.96
CA PHE A 119 15.30 22.93 13.28
C PHE A 119 15.67 21.58 13.90
N HIS A 120 16.52 20.75 13.29
CA HIS A 120 16.89 19.44 13.85
C HIS A 120 17.43 19.52 15.30
N ARG A 121 18.21 20.56 15.62
CA ARG A 121 18.74 20.80 16.98
C ARG A 121 17.66 21.07 18.05
N PHE A 122 16.43 21.34 17.63
CA PHE A 122 15.30 21.60 18.51
C PHE A 122 14.60 20.32 18.96
N ILE A 123 14.84 19.19 18.30
CA ILE A 123 14.14 17.93 18.57
C ILE A 123 14.30 17.49 20.04
N GLU A 124 15.53 17.42 20.52
CA GLU A 124 15.80 16.99 21.91
C GLU A 124 15.23 17.96 22.95
N PRO A 125 15.45 19.29 22.87
CA PRO A 125 14.79 20.25 23.76
C PRO A 125 13.26 20.13 23.76
N LEU A 126 12.63 20.06 22.57
CA LEU A 126 11.18 19.94 22.43
C LEU A 126 10.67 18.63 23.01
N PHE A 127 11.39 17.52 22.82
CA PHE A 127 11.03 16.24 23.40
C PHE A 127 11.15 16.23 24.93
N ASN A 128 12.19 16.85 25.49
CA ASN A 128 12.32 17.01 26.94
C ASN A 128 11.18 17.85 27.53
N ILE A 129 10.79 18.93 26.85
CA ILE A 129 9.61 19.73 27.22
C ILE A 129 8.34 18.87 27.13
N PHE A 130 8.21 18.06 26.08
CA PHE A 130 7.06 17.17 25.91
C PHE A 130 6.91 16.20 27.09
N LEU A 131 8.01 15.56 27.50
CA LEU A 131 8.02 14.64 28.65
C LEU A 131 7.70 15.35 29.98
N ALA A 132 8.31 16.51 30.22
CA ALA A 132 8.13 17.26 31.46
C ALA A 132 6.71 17.84 31.61
N ASN A 133 6.00 18.03 30.50
CA ASN A 133 4.71 18.72 30.46
C ASN A 133 3.58 17.83 29.94
N SER A 134 3.67 16.52 30.14
CA SER A 134 2.74 15.52 29.62
C SER A 134 1.26 15.83 29.89
N GLN A 135 0.94 16.50 31.01
CA GLN A 135 -0.43 16.88 31.41
C GLN A 135 -0.77 18.37 31.16
N HIS A 136 0.14 19.17 30.61
CA HIS A 136 -0.06 20.61 30.44
C HIS A 136 -0.98 20.92 29.25
N VAL A 137 -1.94 21.84 29.41
CA VAL A 137 -2.94 22.16 28.37
C VAL A 137 -2.29 22.59 27.05
N GLU A 138 -1.19 23.33 27.10
CA GLU A 138 -0.48 23.83 25.91
C GLU A 138 0.52 22.85 25.27
N LEU A 139 0.60 21.60 25.75
CA LEU A 139 1.51 20.58 25.20
C LEU A 139 1.31 20.37 23.70
N ASP A 140 0.08 20.54 23.19
CA ASP A 140 -0.22 20.37 21.77
C ASP A 140 0.65 21.28 20.88
N SER A 141 1.02 22.46 21.36
CA SER A 141 1.94 23.35 20.63
C SER A 141 3.35 22.77 20.47
N VAL A 142 3.81 22.00 21.46
CA VAL A 142 5.09 21.27 21.42
C VAL A 142 4.97 20.07 20.48
N THR A 143 3.85 19.33 20.57
CA THR A 143 3.54 18.21 19.68
C THR A 143 3.48 18.65 18.22
N CYS A 144 2.82 19.77 17.91
CA CYS A 144 2.76 20.38 16.58
C CYS A 144 4.15 20.73 16.05
N ALA A 145 5.00 21.35 16.87
CA ALA A 145 6.36 21.69 16.47
C ALA A 145 7.18 20.43 16.16
N LEU A 146 7.17 19.42 17.04
CA LEU A 146 7.82 18.13 16.81
C LEU A 146 7.30 17.44 15.54
N CYS A 147 5.98 17.37 15.38
CA CYS A 147 5.32 16.76 14.22
C CYS A 147 5.75 17.43 12.91
N ASN A 148 5.83 18.77 12.89
CA ASN A 148 6.27 19.50 11.70
C ASN A 148 7.75 19.28 11.38
N ILE A 149 8.63 19.28 12.39
CA ILE A 149 10.06 19.01 12.18
C ILE A 149 10.27 17.59 11.65
N VAL A 150 9.60 16.60 12.24
CA VAL A 150 9.71 15.19 11.83
C VAL A 150 9.17 15.00 10.42
N TYR A 151 8.02 15.59 10.08
CA TYR A 151 7.47 15.53 8.73
C TYR A 151 8.44 16.09 7.68
N ASP A 152 8.94 17.32 7.89
CA ASP A 152 9.90 17.93 6.97
C ASP A 152 11.15 17.06 6.79
N ALA A 153 11.53 16.32 7.83
CA ALA A 153 12.67 15.43 7.75
C ALA A 153 12.48 14.17 6.94
N ILE A 154 11.26 13.65 6.92
CA ILE A 154 10.93 12.52 6.06
C ILE A 154 10.73 13.01 4.62
N GLU A 155 10.00 14.11 4.43
CA GLU A 155 9.64 14.62 3.09
C GLU A 155 10.86 15.08 2.28
N PHE A 156 11.80 15.78 2.93
CA PHE A 156 12.97 16.35 2.26
C PHE A 156 14.24 15.52 2.49
N ASP A 157 14.05 14.22 2.71
CA ASP A 157 15.09 13.18 2.82
C ASP A 157 16.39 13.71 3.44
N PHE A 158 16.37 13.98 4.75
CA PHE A 158 17.57 14.44 5.43
C PHE A 158 18.70 13.45 5.13
N GLU A 159 19.68 13.86 4.32
CA GLU A 159 20.84 13.02 4.01
C GLU A 159 21.44 12.51 5.33
N GLY A 160 21.43 11.18 5.53
CA GLY A 160 21.99 10.56 6.72
C GLY A 160 21.07 10.50 7.95
N ILE A 161 19.77 10.23 7.79
CA ILE A 161 18.98 9.63 8.90
C ILE A 161 19.56 8.24 9.19
N ASP A 162 20.62 8.21 10.01
CA ASP A 162 21.22 7.01 10.58
C ASP A 162 20.65 6.73 11.98
N ASP A 163 21.16 5.69 12.63
CA ASP A 163 20.79 5.34 14.01
C ASP A 163 21.09 6.46 15.04
N ASP A 164 22.00 7.37 14.70
CA ASP A 164 22.46 8.45 15.56
C ASP A 164 21.70 9.77 15.34
N HIS A 165 20.92 9.88 14.26
CA HIS A 165 20.13 11.05 13.97
C HIS A 165 19.11 11.32 15.10
N PRO A 166 18.89 12.59 15.51
CA PRO A 166 18.00 12.93 16.62
C PRO A 166 16.56 12.42 16.43
N ILE A 167 16.09 12.35 15.19
CA ILE A 167 14.75 11.83 14.87
C ILE A 167 14.69 10.32 15.08
N THR A 168 15.72 9.58 14.66
CA THR A 168 15.82 8.14 14.89
C THR A 168 15.84 7.85 16.39
N LYS A 169 16.69 8.59 17.13
CA LYS A 169 16.73 8.54 18.61
C LYS A 169 15.37 8.82 19.23
N LEU A 170 14.68 9.87 18.77
CA LEU A 170 13.32 10.19 19.19
C LEU A 170 12.36 9.02 18.91
N ALA A 171 12.37 8.48 17.70
CA ALA A 171 11.50 7.38 17.28
C ALA A 171 11.65 6.14 18.17
N HIS A 172 12.85 5.88 18.67
CA HIS A 172 13.11 4.77 19.61
C HIS A 172 12.59 4.99 21.03
N VAL A 173 12.65 6.22 21.53
CA VAL A 173 12.25 6.51 22.91
C VAL A 173 10.77 6.90 23.03
N PHE A 174 10.19 7.43 21.95
CA PHE A 174 8.82 7.95 21.92
C PHE A 174 7.74 6.91 22.32
N PRO A 175 7.83 5.62 21.95
CA PRO A 175 6.81 4.64 22.35
C PRO A 175 6.67 4.49 23.87
N ASN A 176 7.75 4.71 24.63
CA ASN A 176 7.70 4.73 26.09
C ASN A 176 6.99 5.99 26.61
N ALA A 177 7.14 7.11 25.90
CA ALA A 177 6.55 8.39 26.24
C ALA A 177 5.04 8.43 25.95
N ILE A 178 4.53 7.62 25.01
CA ILE A 178 3.09 7.49 24.71
C ILE A 178 2.30 7.18 25.98
N GLN A 179 2.82 6.32 26.87
CA GLN A 179 2.16 5.98 28.14
C GLN A 179 1.95 7.19 29.05
N ALA A 180 2.88 8.15 29.04
CA ALA A 180 2.79 9.35 29.87
C ALA A 180 1.65 10.30 29.45
N VAL A 181 1.13 10.16 28.22
CA VAL A 181 0.08 10.99 27.64
C VAL A 181 -1.21 10.22 27.33
N GLN A 182 -1.32 8.95 27.74
CA GLN A 182 -2.48 8.08 27.43
C GLN A 182 -3.84 8.59 27.90
N ASN A 183 -3.88 9.45 28.92
CA ASN A 183 -5.12 9.99 29.49
C ASN A 183 -5.57 11.30 28.85
N ARG A 184 -4.88 11.78 27.80
CA ARG A 184 -5.22 13.01 27.11
C ARG A 184 -6.11 12.77 25.92
N GLN A 185 -6.89 13.81 25.60
CA GLN A 185 -7.56 13.91 24.32
C GLN A 185 -6.53 13.83 23.19
N LEU A 186 -6.78 12.95 22.22
CA LEU A 186 -5.97 12.80 21.03
C LEU A 186 -6.11 14.05 20.17
N THR A 187 -4.96 14.55 19.70
CA THR A 187 -4.92 15.62 18.71
C THR A 187 -4.42 15.07 17.39
N HIS A 188 -4.79 15.75 16.31
CA HIS A 188 -4.37 15.38 14.96
C HIS A 188 -2.83 15.33 14.85
N SER A 189 -2.16 16.35 15.39
CA SER A 189 -0.69 16.44 15.39
C SER A 189 -0.02 15.36 16.22
N PHE A 190 -0.65 14.88 17.30
CA PHE A 190 -0.14 13.76 18.07
C PHE A 190 -0.21 12.46 17.28
N LEU A 191 -1.35 12.14 16.66
CA LEU A 191 -1.49 10.93 15.84
C LEU A 191 -0.52 10.93 14.65
N LEU A 192 -0.39 12.07 13.96
CA LEU A 192 0.60 12.21 12.88
C LEU A 192 2.03 12.06 13.37
N LEU A 193 2.38 12.62 14.54
CA LEU A 193 3.72 12.46 15.11
C LEU A 193 4.01 10.99 15.40
N VAL A 194 3.07 10.26 16.01
CA VAL A 194 3.22 8.82 16.28
C VAL A 194 3.39 8.06 14.97
N ARG A 195 2.57 8.37 13.94
CA ARG A 195 2.66 7.77 12.60
C ARG A 195 4.05 7.97 12.00
N TYR A 196 4.52 9.20 11.90
CA TYR A 196 5.82 9.51 11.31
C TYR A 196 6.97 8.83 12.04
N LEU A 197 6.97 8.85 13.37
CA LEU A 197 8.00 8.16 14.15
C LEU A 197 7.93 6.64 14.03
N SER A 198 6.73 6.06 13.93
CA SER A 198 6.56 4.62 13.72
C SER A 198 7.07 4.13 12.37
N ILE A 199 6.99 5.00 11.36
CA ILE A 199 7.54 4.75 10.03
C ILE A 199 9.07 4.77 10.07
N ILE A 200 9.67 5.73 10.78
CA ILE A 200 11.14 5.86 10.89
C ILE A 200 11.77 4.71 11.70
N ASP A 201 11.11 4.23 12.76
CA ASP A 201 11.71 3.24 13.66
C ASP A 201 11.73 1.83 13.07
N ALA A 202 12.93 1.33 12.74
CA ALA A 202 13.11 -0.02 12.21
C ALA A 202 13.27 -1.12 13.28
N ARG A 203 13.31 -0.79 14.59
CA ARG A 203 13.62 -1.74 15.68
C ARG A 203 12.38 -2.47 16.18
N LYS A 204 12.52 -3.79 16.35
CA LYS A 204 11.44 -4.68 16.81
C LYS A 204 10.74 -4.21 18.10
N ASN A 205 11.50 -3.89 19.16
CA ASN A 205 10.91 -3.53 20.46
C ASN A 205 10.08 -2.24 20.44
N SER A 206 10.39 -1.31 19.54
CA SER A 206 9.62 -0.07 19.36
C SER A 206 8.44 -0.30 18.44
N PHE A 207 8.65 -1.07 17.37
CA PHE A 207 7.61 -1.49 16.44
C PHE A 207 6.42 -2.13 17.18
N ASP A 208 6.70 -3.06 18.09
CA ASP A 208 5.70 -3.74 18.93
C ASP A 208 4.81 -2.73 19.68
N LYS A 209 5.41 -1.67 20.23
CA LYS A 209 4.68 -0.64 20.98
C LYS A 209 3.87 0.27 20.08
N TYR A 210 4.37 0.60 18.89
CA TYR A 210 3.60 1.34 17.89
C TYR A 210 2.41 0.51 17.38
N MET A 211 2.61 -0.77 17.07
CA MET A 211 1.53 -1.69 16.69
C MET A 211 0.45 -1.76 17.76
N LEU A 212 0.82 -2.03 19.02
CA LEU A 212 -0.12 -2.06 20.14
C LEU A 212 -0.84 -0.72 20.34
N PHE A 213 -0.15 0.41 20.12
CA PHE A 213 -0.78 1.72 20.15
C PHE A 213 -1.88 1.82 19.09
N PHE A 214 -1.58 1.59 17.82
CA PHE A 214 -2.58 1.75 16.75
C PHE A 214 -3.72 0.73 16.84
N ILE A 215 -3.43 -0.53 17.17
CA ILE A 215 -4.43 -1.58 17.41
C ILE A 215 -5.36 -1.18 18.57
N SER A 216 -4.81 -0.70 19.68
CA SER A 216 -5.67 -0.27 20.81
C SER A 216 -6.48 0.98 20.49
N HIS A 217 -6.01 1.83 19.58
CA HIS A 217 -6.68 3.09 19.25
C HIS A 217 -7.75 2.95 18.16
N VAL A 218 -7.68 1.91 17.32
CA VAL A 218 -8.70 1.65 16.28
C VAL A 218 -10.10 1.39 16.86
N THR A 219 -10.18 0.97 18.14
CA THR A 219 -11.42 0.67 18.88
C THR A 219 -11.75 1.75 19.92
N LYS A 220 -10.94 2.80 20.07
CA LYS A 220 -11.22 3.87 21.03
C LYS A 220 -12.32 4.78 20.51
N GLY A 221 -13.29 5.10 21.39
CA GLY A 221 -14.42 5.95 21.04
C GLY A 221 -14.05 7.31 20.44
N GLU A 222 -12.92 7.90 20.86
CA GLU A 222 -12.43 9.16 20.29
C GLU A 222 -11.97 9.03 18.83
N VAL A 223 -11.30 7.94 18.48
CA VAL A 223 -10.87 7.66 17.09
C VAL A 223 -12.08 7.25 16.26
N MET A 224 -12.97 6.43 16.80
CA MET A 224 -14.19 6.00 16.12
C MET A 224 -15.14 7.15 15.79
N ALA A 225 -15.11 8.24 16.58
CA ALA A 225 -15.93 9.42 16.36
C ALA A 225 -15.34 10.41 15.35
N ASN A 226 -14.09 10.22 14.90
CA ASN A 226 -13.41 11.12 13.97
C ASN A 226 -12.83 10.35 12.78
N ASN A 227 -13.45 10.53 11.60
CA ASN A 227 -13.05 9.84 10.38
C ASN A 227 -11.60 10.13 9.96
N GLU A 228 -11.08 11.32 10.19
CA GLU A 228 -9.67 11.63 9.90
C GLU A 228 -8.73 10.83 10.81
N PHE A 229 -9.05 10.74 12.10
CA PHE A 229 -8.26 9.96 13.05
C PHE A 229 -8.29 8.48 12.67
N MET A 230 -9.46 7.96 12.31
CA MET A 230 -9.60 6.59 11.83
C MET A 230 -8.76 6.34 10.57
N ARG A 231 -8.76 7.26 9.60
CA ARG A 231 -7.92 7.16 8.39
C ARG A 231 -6.43 7.11 8.74
N ILE A 232 -5.96 8.02 9.61
CA ILE A 232 -4.55 8.04 10.05
C ILE A 232 -4.17 6.70 10.69
N VAL A 233 -5.01 6.19 11.60
CA VAL A 233 -4.75 4.92 12.29
C VAL A 233 -4.69 3.75 11.30
N LEU A 234 -5.67 3.63 10.39
CA LEU A 234 -5.74 2.51 9.45
C LEU A 234 -4.61 2.54 8.43
N TRP A 235 -4.31 3.69 7.84
CA TRP A 235 -3.17 3.81 6.94
C TRP A 235 -1.84 3.56 7.65
N THR A 236 -1.72 3.90 8.94
CA THR A 236 -0.50 3.60 9.68
C THR A 236 -0.37 2.11 9.98
N LEU A 237 -1.47 1.44 10.32
CA LEU A 237 -1.47 -0.02 10.46
C LEU A 237 -1.04 -0.70 9.16
N TYR A 238 -1.56 -0.23 8.02
CA TYR A 238 -1.15 -0.71 6.72
C TYR A 238 0.36 -0.54 6.46
N ASP A 239 0.89 0.67 6.66
CA ASP A 239 2.32 0.95 6.43
C ASP A 239 3.23 0.09 7.34
N LEU A 240 2.79 -0.15 8.58
CA LEU A 240 3.50 -1.03 9.50
C LEU A 240 3.43 -2.50 9.06
N CYS A 241 2.30 -2.94 8.49
CA CYS A 241 2.17 -4.29 7.92
C CYS A 241 3.10 -4.48 6.72
N GLU A 242 3.10 -3.54 5.78
CA GLU A 242 3.97 -3.64 4.60
C GLU A 242 5.46 -3.69 5.00
N ARG A 243 5.88 -2.85 5.95
CA ARG A 243 7.31 -2.77 6.33
C ARG A 243 7.80 -3.99 7.08
N ARG A 244 6.95 -4.62 7.90
CA ARG A 244 7.33 -5.64 8.88
C ARG A 244 6.23 -6.69 9.05
N CYS A 245 5.78 -7.27 7.94
CA CYS A 245 4.57 -8.09 7.94
C CYS A 245 4.62 -9.25 8.93
N ASN A 246 5.74 -9.97 9.04
CA ASN A 246 5.88 -11.09 9.97
C ASN A 246 5.60 -10.72 11.43
N TYR A 247 6.05 -9.53 11.85
CA TYR A 247 5.79 -9.04 13.21
C TYR A 247 4.38 -8.47 13.30
N ALA A 248 3.93 -7.73 12.28
CA ALA A 248 2.61 -7.12 12.26
C ALA A 248 1.47 -8.16 12.33
N ILE A 249 1.61 -9.26 11.59
CA ILE A 249 0.64 -10.36 11.52
C ILE A 249 0.40 -10.92 12.92
N GLU A 250 1.44 -11.22 13.70
CA GLU A 250 1.30 -11.74 15.06
C GLU A 250 0.40 -10.83 15.93
N TYR A 251 0.63 -9.51 15.88
CA TYR A 251 -0.17 -8.55 16.65
C TYR A 251 -1.61 -8.43 16.14
N ILE A 252 -1.80 -8.33 14.84
CA ILE A 252 -3.11 -8.23 14.19
C ILE A 252 -3.95 -9.47 14.51
N VAL A 253 -3.31 -10.64 14.40
CA VAL A 253 -3.93 -11.93 14.63
C VAL A 253 -4.34 -12.09 16.09
N ASN A 254 -3.41 -11.87 17.02
CA ASN A 254 -3.64 -12.04 18.45
C ASN A 254 -4.63 -11.02 19.02
N SER A 255 -4.85 -9.89 18.32
CA SER A 255 -5.73 -8.81 18.79
C SER A 255 -7.16 -8.91 18.27
N ASN A 256 -7.53 -9.96 17.52
CA ASN A 256 -8.86 -10.09 16.88
C ASN A 256 -9.27 -8.83 16.08
N ILE A 257 -8.31 -8.15 15.45
CA ILE A 257 -8.59 -6.90 14.74
C ILE A 257 -9.27 -7.17 13.39
N VAL A 258 -8.99 -8.31 12.75
CA VAL A 258 -9.54 -8.63 11.42
C VAL A 258 -11.07 -8.74 11.44
N PRO A 259 -11.71 -9.49 12.39
CA PRO A 259 -13.17 -9.45 12.52
C PRO A 259 -13.71 -8.05 12.83
N TYR A 260 -13.02 -7.27 13.67
CA TYR A 260 -13.43 -5.91 14.00
C TYR A 260 -13.43 -4.98 12.78
N LEU A 261 -12.33 -4.96 12.00
CA LEU A 261 -12.23 -4.12 10.81
C LEU A 261 -13.26 -4.52 9.75
N THR A 262 -13.51 -5.82 9.61
CA THR A 262 -14.57 -6.37 8.76
C THR A 262 -15.94 -5.80 9.16
N GLU A 263 -16.27 -5.84 10.45
CA GLU A 263 -17.55 -5.31 10.95
C GLU A 263 -17.62 -3.78 10.87
N LYS A 264 -16.50 -3.09 11.13
CA LYS A 264 -16.40 -1.63 11.04
C LYS A 264 -16.64 -1.14 9.62
N MET A 265 -16.08 -1.84 8.63
CA MET A 265 -16.33 -1.55 7.23
C MET A 265 -17.82 -1.68 6.86
N LYS A 266 -18.55 -2.66 7.43
CA LYS A 266 -20.01 -2.78 7.28
C LYS A 266 -20.74 -1.59 7.87
N GLN A 267 -20.40 -1.23 9.12
CA GLN A 267 -21.10 -0.20 9.88
C GLN A 267 -20.93 1.19 9.28
N ASP A 268 -19.78 1.46 8.64
CA ASP A 268 -19.45 2.77 8.08
C ASP A 268 -19.68 2.86 6.57
N ASN A 269 -20.54 2.02 5.99
CA ASN A 269 -20.85 2.00 4.55
C ASN A 269 -19.59 2.03 3.66
N CYS A 270 -18.55 1.26 4.03
CA CYS A 270 -17.31 1.13 3.27
C CYS A 270 -16.45 2.42 3.12
N ILE A 271 -16.68 3.48 3.91
CA ILE A 271 -15.87 4.73 3.86
C ILE A 271 -14.36 4.47 4.10
N PHE A 272 -14.04 3.41 4.84
CA PHE A 272 -12.67 2.97 5.16
C PHE A 272 -12.25 1.69 4.43
N ALA A 273 -12.96 1.30 3.36
CA ALA A 273 -12.70 0.04 2.68
C ALA A 273 -11.27 -0.07 2.16
N GLU A 274 -10.79 0.97 1.47
CA GLU A 274 -9.45 1.03 0.88
C GLU A 274 -8.33 0.69 1.89
N PRO A 275 -8.14 1.41 3.01
CA PRO A 275 -7.06 1.08 3.95
C PRO A 275 -7.28 -0.27 4.67
N ILE A 276 -8.52 -0.70 4.89
CA ILE A 276 -8.82 -2.01 5.52
C ILE A 276 -8.42 -3.16 4.58
N ILE A 277 -8.81 -3.05 3.31
CA ILE A 277 -8.46 -4.01 2.26
C ILE A 277 -6.94 -4.05 2.08
N ALA A 278 -6.28 -2.89 2.08
CA ALA A 278 -4.84 -2.82 1.98
C ALA A 278 -4.13 -3.54 3.14
N ILE A 279 -4.61 -3.39 4.38
CA ILE A 279 -4.10 -4.17 5.53
C ILE A 279 -4.27 -5.67 5.28
N PHE A 280 -5.45 -6.08 4.82
CA PHE A 280 -5.74 -7.50 4.55
C PHE A 280 -4.87 -8.06 3.43
N TYR A 281 -4.60 -7.28 2.38
CA TYR A 281 -3.68 -7.65 1.32
C TYR A 281 -2.30 -7.98 1.88
N GLN A 282 -1.73 -7.10 2.70
CA GLN A 282 -0.39 -7.29 3.25
C GLN A 282 -0.31 -8.56 4.10
N ILE A 283 -1.35 -8.85 4.89
CA ILE A 283 -1.46 -10.08 5.68
C ILE A 283 -1.44 -11.32 4.78
N ILE A 284 -2.20 -11.31 3.69
CA ILE A 284 -2.34 -12.47 2.79
C ILE A 284 -1.04 -12.70 1.99
N ASP A 285 -0.53 -11.66 1.31
CA ASP A 285 0.63 -11.77 0.42
C ASP A 285 1.88 -12.30 1.15
N HIS A 286 2.03 -11.97 2.44
CA HIS A 286 3.14 -12.43 3.27
C HIS A 286 2.86 -13.74 4.02
N SER A 287 1.59 -14.12 4.21
CA SER A 287 1.25 -15.43 4.78
C SER A 287 1.68 -16.59 3.89
N ASP A 288 1.79 -16.36 2.58
CA ASP A 288 2.23 -17.36 1.61
C ASP A 288 3.76 -17.54 1.53
N GLN A 289 4.55 -16.57 2.01
CA GLN A 289 6.01 -16.56 1.79
C GLN A 289 6.81 -17.17 2.95
N GLU A 290 6.33 -17.08 4.20
CA GLU A 290 7.15 -17.50 5.36
C GLU A 290 6.37 -18.15 6.53
N LEU A 291 5.05 -18.04 6.56
CA LEU A 291 4.24 -18.57 7.66
C LEU A 291 3.51 -19.83 7.22
N ASN A 292 3.70 -20.93 7.96
CA ASN A 292 2.83 -22.07 7.81
C ASN A 292 1.41 -21.60 8.19
N ILE A 293 0.51 -21.47 7.20
CA ILE A 293 -0.88 -21.04 7.42
C ILE A 293 -1.58 -21.89 8.50
N SER A 294 -1.09 -23.13 8.70
CA SER A 294 -1.51 -24.06 9.75
C SER A 294 -1.18 -23.64 11.19
N ASP A 295 -0.22 -22.73 11.40
CA ASP A 295 0.19 -22.22 12.72
C ASP A 295 -0.54 -20.93 13.12
N LEU A 296 -1.35 -20.36 12.22
CA LEU A 296 -2.18 -19.21 12.56
C LEU A 296 -3.36 -19.67 13.44
N PRO A 297 -3.61 -19.01 14.60
CA PRO A 297 -4.67 -19.39 15.54
C PRO A 297 -6.10 -19.17 15.03
N PHE A 298 -6.29 -18.85 13.74
CA PHE A 298 -7.59 -18.79 13.09
C PHE A 298 -7.51 -19.20 11.61
N ASP A 299 -8.64 -19.68 11.10
CA ASP A 299 -8.83 -20.05 9.71
C ASP A 299 -8.95 -18.74 8.87
N ILE A 300 -7.86 -18.30 8.24
CA ILE A 300 -7.80 -17.20 7.27
C ILE A 300 -9.03 -17.25 6.33
N PRO A 301 -9.31 -18.40 5.67
CA PRO A 301 -10.53 -18.62 4.91
C PRO A 301 -11.85 -18.28 5.64
N PHE A 302 -11.98 -18.57 6.94
CA PHE A 302 -13.19 -18.31 7.73
C PHE A 302 -13.42 -16.82 8.01
N ILE A 303 -12.37 -16.06 8.33
CA ILE A 303 -12.51 -14.61 8.54
C ILE A 303 -12.85 -13.91 7.23
N PHE A 304 -12.22 -14.33 6.13
CA PHE A 304 -12.49 -13.76 4.81
C PHE A 304 -13.83 -14.20 4.21
N HIS A 305 -14.33 -15.39 4.54
CA HIS A 305 -15.71 -15.79 4.24
C HIS A 305 -16.75 -14.86 4.91
N ASN A 306 -16.45 -14.32 6.10
CA ASN A 306 -17.31 -13.32 6.74
C ASN A 306 -17.18 -11.93 6.08
N PHE A 307 -16.01 -11.58 5.55
CA PHE A 307 -15.79 -10.36 4.78
C PHE A 307 -16.54 -10.36 3.44
N LEU A 308 -16.50 -11.48 2.73
CA LEU A 308 -17.19 -11.62 1.45
C LEU A 308 -18.73 -11.67 1.58
N ARG A 309 -19.24 -11.79 2.81
CA ARG A 309 -20.68 -11.71 3.14
C ARG A 309 -21.14 -10.32 3.58
N ILE A 310 -20.32 -9.27 3.38
CA ILE A 310 -20.65 -7.89 3.72
C ILE A 310 -21.70 -7.32 2.76
N SER A 311 -22.97 -7.38 3.12
CA SER A 311 -24.01 -6.59 2.43
C SER A 311 -23.92 -5.12 2.87
N CYS A 312 -23.87 -4.21 1.89
CA CYS A 312 -24.01 -2.76 2.11
C CYS A 312 -25.48 -2.30 2.16
N ASP A 313 -26.44 -3.23 2.12
CA ASP A 313 -27.87 -2.93 2.24
C ASP A 313 -28.35 -3.16 3.68
N PRO A 314 -28.62 -2.10 4.46
CA PRO A 314 -29.10 -2.22 5.83
C PRO A 314 -30.49 -2.86 5.96
N GLN A 315 -31.21 -3.10 4.87
CA GLN A 315 -32.56 -3.69 4.88
C GLN A 315 -32.61 -5.19 4.55
N ASN A 316 -31.49 -5.84 4.20
CA ASN A 316 -31.50 -7.25 3.82
C ASN A 316 -31.17 -8.19 5.00
N PRO A 317 -32.14 -8.93 5.57
CA PRO A 317 -31.93 -9.78 6.75
C PRO A 317 -31.22 -11.11 6.44
N ASN A 318 -31.01 -11.45 5.16
CA ASN A 318 -30.24 -12.60 4.72
C ASN A 318 -29.07 -12.11 3.88
N PRO A 319 -27.83 -12.04 4.42
CA PRO A 319 -26.68 -11.66 3.64
C PRO A 319 -26.38 -12.78 2.64
N THR A 320 -26.85 -12.62 1.41
CA THR A 320 -26.18 -13.24 0.26
C THR A 320 -24.73 -12.77 0.27
N PRO A 321 -23.75 -13.59 -0.16
CA PRO A 321 -22.36 -13.16 -0.33
C PRO A 321 -22.29 -12.08 -1.43
N ALA A 322 -22.71 -10.88 -1.10
CA ALA A 322 -22.67 -9.73 -1.97
C ALA A 322 -21.45 -8.96 -1.52
N ILE A 323 -20.35 -9.09 -2.27
CA ILE A 323 -19.35 -8.04 -2.30
C ILE A 323 -20.08 -6.71 -2.53
N PRO A 324 -19.59 -5.55 -2.07
CA PRO A 324 -20.06 -4.24 -2.51
C PRO A 324 -19.82 -4.00 -4.02
N ILE A 325 -20.42 -4.84 -4.87
CA ILE A 325 -20.47 -4.77 -6.34
C ILE A 325 -21.95 -4.87 -6.73
N GLN A 326 -22.82 -4.29 -5.91
CA GLN A 326 -24.16 -3.94 -6.35
C GLN A 326 -24.09 -2.66 -7.19
N THR A 327 -24.92 -2.58 -8.20
CA THR A 327 -25.10 -1.36 -9.01
C THR A 327 -25.50 -0.20 -8.09
N GLY A 328 -24.74 0.90 -8.10
CA GLY A 328 -25.01 2.10 -7.29
C GLY A 328 -24.01 2.40 -6.16
N ILE A 329 -22.96 1.59 -5.99
CA ILE A 329 -21.82 1.88 -5.10
C ILE A 329 -20.77 2.72 -5.84
N GLU A 330 -20.03 3.57 -5.13
CA GLU A 330 -18.94 4.36 -5.72
C GLU A 330 -17.88 3.47 -6.38
N ASP A 331 -17.43 3.86 -7.58
CA ASP A 331 -16.47 3.10 -8.40
C ASP A 331 -15.19 2.72 -7.64
N ALA A 332 -14.75 3.57 -6.71
CA ALA A 332 -13.56 3.32 -5.88
C ALA A 332 -13.76 2.09 -4.96
N ILE A 333 -14.90 2.00 -4.28
CA ILE A 333 -15.21 0.89 -3.36
C ILE A 333 -15.34 -0.42 -4.14
N GLN A 334 -15.99 -0.35 -5.31
CA GLN A 334 -16.13 -1.50 -6.20
C GLN A 334 -14.77 -2.03 -6.67
N TYR A 335 -13.87 -1.13 -7.07
CA TYR A 335 -12.52 -1.48 -7.52
C TYR A 335 -11.69 -2.12 -6.39
N GLU A 336 -11.63 -1.51 -5.22
CA GLU A 336 -10.89 -2.04 -4.07
C GLU A 336 -11.39 -3.43 -3.66
N SER A 337 -12.70 -3.63 -3.71
CA SER A 337 -13.30 -4.93 -3.38
C SER A 337 -12.96 -6.00 -4.40
N LEU A 338 -12.92 -5.65 -5.69
CA LEU A 338 -12.45 -6.52 -6.76
C LEU A 338 -10.97 -6.85 -6.64
N GLN A 339 -10.12 -5.87 -6.29
CA GLN A 339 -8.71 -6.14 -6.00
C GLN A 339 -8.56 -7.16 -4.88
N PHE A 340 -9.33 -7.00 -3.80
CA PHE A 340 -9.29 -7.91 -2.67
C PHE A 340 -9.66 -9.35 -3.06
N ILE A 341 -10.71 -9.52 -3.86
CA ILE A 341 -11.13 -10.83 -4.38
C ILE A 341 -10.05 -11.43 -5.26
N HIS A 342 -9.43 -10.62 -6.12
CA HIS A 342 -8.35 -11.06 -6.98
C HIS A 342 -7.20 -11.65 -6.17
N ILE A 343 -6.77 -10.95 -5.11
CA ILE A 343 -5.73 -11.44 -4.19
C ILE A 343 -6.14 -12.77 -3.57
N LEU A 344 -7.34 -12.85 -2.97
CA LEU A 344 -7.82 -14.09 -2.38
C LEU A 344 -7.90 -15.23 -3.40
N THR A 345 -8.23 -14.92 -4.66
CA THR A 345 -8.35 -15.89 -5.74
C THR A 345 -6.97 -16.41 -6.16
N LYS A 346 -5.97 -15.53 -6.21
CA LYS A 346 -4.58 -15.91 -6.49
C LYS A 346 -4.05 -16.90 -5.45
N HIS A 347 -4.32 -16.65 -4.16
CA HIS A 347 -3.80 -17.48 -3.06
C HIS A 347 -4.67 -18.72 -2.76
N PHE A 348 -5.99 -18.60 -2.89
CA PHE A 348 -6.96 -19.65 -2.53
C PHE A 348 -8.00 -19.89 -3.63
N PRO A 349 -7.60 -20.23 -4.87
CA PRO A 349 -8.49 -20.24 -6.03
C PRO A 349 -9.68 -21.19 -5.86
N GLY A 350 -9.44 -22.41 -5.37
CA GLY A 350 -10.51 -23.39 -5.15
C GLY A 350 -11.50 -22.99 -4.06
N PHE A 351 -11.02 -22.42 -2.95
CA PHE A 351 -11.89 -21.92 -1.88
C PHE A 351 -12.76 -20.77 -2.37
N MET A 352 -12.15 -19.80 -3.05
CA MET A 352 -12.83 -18.62 -3.59
C MET A 352 -13.85 -18.99 -4.65
N PHE A 353 -13.51 -19.93 -5.54
CA PHE A 353 -14.45 -20.39 -6.54
C PHE A 353 -15.67 -21.06 -5.88
N VAL A 354 -15.45 -22.08 -5.05
CA VAL A 354 -16.53 -22.90 -4.49
C VAL A 354 -17.47 -22.12 -3.58
N ASN A 355 -16.92 -21.27 -2.70
CA ASN A 355 -17.71 -20.60 -1.67
C ASN A 355 -18.25 -19.24 -2.12
N PHE A 356 -17.70 -18.67 -3.19
CA PHE A 356 -17.94 -17.28 -3.52
C PHE A 356 -18.25 -17.06 -5.01
N LEU A 357 -17.29 -17.29 -5.91
CA LEU A 357 -17.40 -16.86 -7.31
C LEU A 357 -18.32 -17.74 -8.16
N LYS A 358 -18.54 -19.00 -7.78
CA LYS A 358 -19.34 -19.95 -8.58
C LYS A 358 -20.77 -19.47 -8.82
N ALA A 359 -21.44 -18.96 -7.79
CA ALA A 359 -22.81 -18.46 -7.89
C ALA A 359 -22.90 -17.19 -8.75
N THR A 360 -21.83 -16.39 -8.74
CA THR A 360 -21.69 -15.15 -9.51
C THR A 360 -21.49 -15.43 -11.00
N ILE A 361 -20.73 -16.47 -11.34
CA ILE A 361 -20.44 -16.85 -12.73
C ILE A 361 -21.64 -17.51 -13.41
N ARG A 362 -22.51 -18.19 -12.66
CA ARG A 362 -23.58 -19.04 -13.21
C ARG A 362 -24.94 -18.35 -13.42
N ASP A 363 -25.08 -17.09 -13.03
CA ASP A 363 -26.35 -16.34 -13.10
C ASP A 363 -27.54 -17.09 -12.45
N ASP A 364 -27.31 -17.69 -11.28
CA ASP A 364 -28.33 -18.49 -10.58
C ASP A 364 -29.40 -17.62 -9.87
N GLY A 365 -29.55 -16.35 -10.25
CA GLY A 365 -30.56 -15.42 -9.68
C GLY A 365 -30.33 -15.02 -8.21
N ALA A 366 -29.18 -15.40 -7.62
CA ALA A 366 -28.85 -15.14 -6.21
C ALA A 366 -28.10 -13.80 -6.01
N GLY A 367 -28.57 -12.71 -6.60
CA GLY A 367 -28.15 -11.33 -6.25
C GLY A 367 -26.64 -11.02 -6.28
N GLY A 368 -25.83 -11.83 -6.98
CA GLY A 368 -24.41 -11.61 -7.21
C GLY A 368 -24.14 -10.74 -8.45
N ILE A 369 -22.87 -10.40 -8.67
CA ILE A 369 -22.39 -9.72 -9.89
C ILE A 369 -22.92 -10.49 -11.12
N ASP A 370 -23.73 -9.83 -11.94
CA ASP A 370 -24.04 -10.33 -13.27
C ASP A 370 -22.81 -10.08 -14.15
N PHE A 371 -21.88 -11.04 -14.19
CA PHE A 371 -20.74 -11.00 -15.10
C PHE A 371 -21.18 -10.92 -16.58
N MET A 372 -22.45 -11.14 -16.91
CA MET A 372 -22.98 -10.96 -18.26
C MET A 372 -23.42 -9.51 -18.57
N ASN A 373 -23.46 -8.60 -17.58
CA ASN A 373 -23.75 -7.16 -17.75
C ASN A 373 -22.53 -6.24 -17.49
N LEU A 374 -21.33 -6.73 -17.78
CA LEU A 374 -20.06 -6.03 -17.53
C LEU A 374 -19.85 -4.72 -18.28
N HIS A 375 -20.60 -4.47 -19.36
CA HIS A 375 -20.54 -3.20 -20.10
C HIS A 375 -20.99 -1.98 -19.29
N SER A 376 -21.66 -2.19 -18.16
CA SER A 376 -22.06 -1.13 -17.22
C SER A 376 -20.97 -0.74 -16.21
N TYR A 377 -19.88 -1.51 -16.13
CA TYR A 377 -18.79 -1.31 -15.19
C TYR A 377 -17.72 -0.38 -15.72
N THR A 378 -16.96 0.24 -14.82
CA THR A 378 -15.79 1.02 -15.21
C THR A 378 -14.72 0.11 -15.84
N TYR A 379 -13.88 0.70 -16.70
CA TYR A 379 -12.74 0.01 -17.29
C TYR A 379 -11.85 -0.65 -16.23
N LYS A 380 -11.63 0.02 -15.08
CA LYS A 380 -10.81 -0.53 -13.99
C LYS A 380 -11.45 -1.77 -13.36
N ALA A 381 -12.76 -1.75 -13.11
CA ALA A 381 -13.47 -2.90 -12.57
C ALA A 381 -13.47 -4.08 -13.55
N GLN A 382 -13.73 -3.83 -14.83
CA GLN A 382 -13.65 -4.86 -15.87
C GLN A 382 -12.26 -5.52 -15.94
N LEU A 383 -11.19 -4.74 -15.83
CA LEU A 383 -9.82 -5.28 -15.83
C LEU A 383 -9.57 -6.18 -14.62
N GLN A 384 -10.07 -5.83 -13.43
CA GLN A 384 -9.95 -6.68 -12.25
C GLN A 384 -10.77 -7.96 -12.36
N VAL A 385 -11.97 -7.90 -12.95
CA VAL A 385 -12.76 -9.11 -13.25
C VAL A 385 -12.02 -10.03 -14.20
N LEU A 386 -11.41 -9.49 -15.26
CA LEU A 386 -10.57 -10.26 -16.16
C LEU A 386 -9.41 -10.93 -15.42
N TRP A 387 -8.72 -10.19 -14.54
CA TRP A 387 -7.64 -10.73 -13.70
C TRP A 387 -8.12 -11.91 -12.83
N ILE A 388 -9.24 -11.75 -12.11
CA ILE A 388 -9.83 -12.81 -11.29
C ILE A 388 -10.13 -14.06 -12.14
N ALA A 389 -10.73 -13.90 -13.32
CA ALA A 389 -11.06 -15.01 -14.20
C ALA A 389 -9.79 -15.72 -14.71
N CYS A 390 -8.77 -14.94 -15.10
CA CYS A 390 -7.47 -15.44 -15.54
C CYS A 390 -6.72 -16.21 -14.44
N GLU A 391 -6.75 -15.75 -13.19
CA GLU A 391 -6.15 -16.46 -12.05
C GLU A 391 -6.84 -17.80 -11.79
N LEU A 392 -8.18 -17.84 -11.86
CA LEU A 392 -8.93 -19.09 -11.66
C LEU A 392 -8.56 -20.17 -12.68
N ILE A 393 -8.43 -19.82 -13.96
CA ILE A 393 -8.11 -20.80 -15.00
C ILE A 393 -6.61 -21.16 -15.04
N SER A 394 -5.75 -20.25 -14.59
CA SER A 394 -4.30 -20.44 -14.57
C SER A 394 -3.81 -21.23 -13.35
N ALA A 395 -4.67 -21.49 -12.37
CA ALA A 395 -4.32 -22.23 -11.16
C ALA A 395 -3.74 -23.62 -11.49
N ASN A 396 -2.73 -24.04 -10.71
CA ASN A 396 -2.03 -25.31 -10.95
C ASN A 396 -2.94 -26.53 -10.74
N GLN A 397 -3.93 -26.44 -9.84
CA GLN A 397 -4.93 -27.46 -9.58
C GLN A 397 -6.32 -26.96 -9.97
N ASN A 398 -6.83 -27.39 -11.12
CA ASN A 398 -8.11 -26.93 -11.66
C ASN A 398 -9.30 -27.87 -11.35
N ASP A 399 -9.13 -28.86 -10.46
CA ASP A 399 -10.17 -29.86 -10.17
C ASP A 399 -11.42 -29.28 -9.48
N PHE A 400 -11.32 -28.05 -8.96
CA PHE A 400 -12.45 -27.32 -8.39
C PHE A 400 -13.37 -26.69 -9.46
N LEU A 401 -12.90 -26.55 -10.70
CA LEU A 401 -13.68 -26.03 -11.83
C LEU A 401 -14.39 -27.19 -12.54
N ASP A 402 -15.71 -27.19 -12.48
CA ASP A 402 -16.50 -28.09 -13.32
C ASP A 402 -16.58 -27.55 -14.77
N PRO A 403 -16.86 -28.41 -15.78
CA PRO A 403 -16.81 -28.03 -17.19
C PRO A 403 -17.66 -26.82 -17.56
N VAL A 404 -18.87 -26.70 -16.98
CA VAL A 404 -19.78 -25.58 -17.25
C VAL A 404 -19.18 -24.28 -16.78
N SER A 405 -18.59 -24.27 -15.59
CA SER A 405 -17.95 -23.08 -15.06
C SER A 405 -16.66 -22.70 -15.79
N LEU A 406 -15.89 -23.68 -16.27
CA LEU A 406 -14.74 -23.42 -17.14
C LEU A 406 -15.18 -22.78 -18.47
N GLU A 407 -16.27 -23.27 -19.08
CA GLU A 407 -16.86 -22.70 -20.29
C GLU A 407 -17.23 -21.23 -20.11
N LEU A 408 -17.94 -20.93 -19.01
CA LEU A 408 -18.39 -19.58 -18.69
C LEU A 408 -17.22 -18.63 -18.42
N LEU A 409 -16.18 -19.10 -17.71
CA LEU A 409 -14.97 -18.30 -17.46
C LEU A 409 -14.22 -17.98 -18.75
N LEU A 410 -14.08 -18.95 -19.66
CA LEU A 410 -13.44 -18.71 -20.96
C LEU A 410 -14.22 -17.68 -21.78
N LYS A 411 -15.54 -17.83 -21.89
CA LYS A 411 -16.40 -16.84 -22.59
C LYS A 411 -16.29 -15.45 -21.97
N LEU A 412 -16.25 -15.37 -20.64
CA LEU A 412 -16.06 -14.11 -19.91
C LEU A 412 -14.73 -13.45 -20.26
N ILE A 413 -13.62 -14.20 -20.20
CA ILE A 413 -12.27 -13.72 -20.54
C ILE A 413 -12.24 -13.16 -21.95
N LEU A 414 -12.82 -13.86 -22.93
CA LEU A 414 -12.89 -13.42 -24.31
C LEU A 414 -13.72 -12.13 -24.43
N SER A 415 -14.91 -12.07 -23.83
CA SER A 415 -15.78 -10.90 -23.90
C SER A 415 -15.15 -9.61 -23.34
N LEU A 416 -14.22 -9.72 -22.39
CA LEU A 416 -13.51 -8.60 -21.78
C LEU A 416 -12.23 -8.18 -22.51
N SER A 417 -11.77 -9.02 -23.44
CA SER A 417 -10.48 -8.90 -24.12
C SER A 417 -10.62 -8.66 -25.62
N GLU A 418 -11.66 -9.22 -26.25
CA GLU A 418 -11.96 -9.04 -27.67
C GLU A 418 -12.46 -7.61 -27.93
N ASP A 419 -12.02 -7.02 -29.05
CA ASP A 419 -12.43 -5.70 -29.54
C ASP A 419 -12.26 -4.52 -28.54
N CYS A 420 -11.47 -4.69 -27.48
CA CYS A 420 -11.28 -3.65 -26.47
C CYS A 420 -10.18 -2.63 -26.81
N GLY A 421 -9.35 -2.91 -27.82
CA GLY A 421 -8.23 -2.05 -28.23
C GLY A 421 -7.08 -1.96 -27.21
N ASP A 422 -7.05 -2.85 -26.22
CA ASP A 422 -6.02 -2.89 -25.18
C ASP A 422 -5.22 -4.19 -25.22
N ASP A 423 -4.01 -4.08 -25.74
CA ASP A 423 -3.08 -5.19 -25.88
C ASP A 423 -2.74 -5.88 -24.55
N THR A 424 -2.83 -5.18 -23.42
CA THR A 424 -2.53 -5.74 -22.09
C THR A 424 -3.57 -6.79 -21.70
N ARG A 425 -4.85 -6.51 -21.97
CA ARG A 425 -5.96 -7.44 -21.69
C ARG A 425 -5.86 -8.66 -22.58
N MET A 426 -5.64 -8.44 -23.88
CA MET A 426 -5.47 -9.49 -24.86
C MET A 426 -4.29 -10.40 -24.49
N TYR A 427 -3.16 -9.81 -24.05
CA TYR A 427 -1.97 -10.57 -23.68
C TYR A 427 -2.22 -11.46 -22.48
N LEU A 428 -2.83 -10.91 -21.43
CA LEU A 428 -3.17 -11.65 -20.22
C LEU A 428 -4.13 -12.82 -20.52
N ALA A 429 -5.15 -12.58 -21.34
CA ALA A 429 -6.10 -13.62 -21.74
C ALA A 429 -5.39 -14.78 -22.45
N ILE A 430 -4.54 -14.48 -23.44
CA ILE A 430 -3.78 -15.49 -24.19
C ILE A 430 -2.84 -16.27 -23.26
N GLU A 431 -2.08 -15.56 -22.40
CA GLU A 431 -1.15 -16.19 -21.46
C GLU A 431 -1.89 -17.15 -20.51
N SER A 432 -3.06 -16.74 -20.01
CA SER A 432 -3.87 -17.55 -19.10
C SER A 432 -4.47 -18.77 -19.78
N ILE A 433 -4.94 -18.63 -21.03
CA ILE A 433 -5.44 -19.77 -21.83
C ILE A 433 -4.30 -20.75 -22.15
N ASN A 434 -3.11 -20.25 -22.49
CA ASN A 434 -1.92 -21.09 -22.68
C ASN A 434 -1.55 -21.86 -21.40
N ASN A 435 -1.61 -21.20 -20.24
CA ASN A 435 -1.33 -21.82 -18.96
C ASN A 435 -2.35 -22.91 -18.60
N LEU A 436 -3.65 -22.63 -18.81
CA LEU A 436 -4.74 -23.57 -18.65
C LEU A 436 -4.53 -24.80 -19.54
N ALA A 437 -4.27 -24.60 -20.83
CA ALA A 437 -4.01 -25.68 -21.78
C ALA A 437 -2.84 -26.54 -21.30
N ALA A 438 -1.69 -25.93 -21.00
CA ALA A 438 -0.54 -26.66 -20.49
C ALA A 438 -0.85 -27.47 -19.21
N ASN A 439 -1.64 -26.93 -18.28
CA ASN A 439 -2.04 -27.64 -17.06
C ASN A 439 -2.93 -28.87 -17.35
N PHE A 440 -3.89 -28.76 -18.26
CA PHE A 440 -4.75 -29.89 -18.64
C PHE A 440 -3.98 -30.95 -19.43
N TYR A 441 -2.99 -30.55 -20.22
CA TYR A 441 -2.09 -31.47 -20.90
C TYR A 441 -1.23 -32.28 -19.92
N LEU A 442 -0.71 -31.64 -18.87
CA LEU A 442 0.00 -32.32 -17.78
C LEU A 442 -0.88 -33.34 -17.06
N GLN A 443 -2.18 -33.11 -16.99
CA GLN A 443 -3.16 -34.01 -16.40
C GLN A 443 -3.66 -35.11 -17.37
N GLY A 444 -3.19 -35.12 -18.62
CA GLY A 444 -3.64 -36.06 -19.65
C GLY A 444 -5.08 -35.83 -20.11
N LYS A 445 -5.62 -34.62 -19.94
CA LYS A 445 -7.00 -34.24 -20.30
C LYS A 445 -7.07 -33.47 -21.63
N ASN A 446 -6.26 -33.89 -22.62
CA ASN A 446 -6.00 -33.16 -23.87
C ASN A 446 -7.27 -32.96 -24.71
N ASP A 447 -8.00 -34.05 -24.98
CA ASP A 447 -9.21 -34.01 -25.82
C ASP A 447 -10.28 -33.08 -25.22
N PHE A 448 -10.40 -33.09 -23.89
CA PHE A 448 -11.33 -32.23 -23.18
C PHE A 448 -10.97 -30.76 -23.35
N ILE A 449 -9.72 -30.37 -23.11
CA ILE A 449 -9.34 -28.96 -23.17
C ILE A 449 -9.32 -28.42 -24.61
N ASP A 450 -8.92 -29.24 -25.59
CA ASP A 450 -8.96 -28.85 -27.00
C ASP A 450 -10.41 -28.62 -27.47
N GLN A 451 -11.34 -29.49 -27.07
CA GLN A 451 -12.76 -29.31 -27.33
C GLN A 451 -13.29 -28.03 -26.66
N MET A 452 -12.96 -27.80 -25.38
CA MET A 452 -13.37 -26.61 -24.64
C MET A 452 -12.89 -25.30 -25.28
N ILE A 453 -11.62 -25.25 -25.73
CA ILE A 453 -11.04 -24.06 -26.37
C ILE A 453 -11.69 -23.79 -27.73
N ALA A 454 -12.03 -24.84 -28.48
CA ALA A 454 -12.74 -24.71 -29.76
C ALA A 454 -14.18 -24.22 -29.56
N GLU A 455 -14.94 -24.81 -28.62
CA GLU A 455 -16.36 -24.50 -28.41
C GLU A 455 -16.61 -23.11 -27.80
N THR A 456 -15.62 -22.56 -27.12
CA THR A 456 -15.72 -21.22 -26.49
C THR A 456 -15.33 -20.07 -27.42
N GLY A 457 -14.77 -20.36 -28.61
CA GLY A 457 -14.21 -19.36 -29.52
C GLY A 457 -12.81 -18.87 -29.14
N ALA A 458 -12.21 -19.43 -28.08
CA ALA A 458 -10.87 -19.08 -27.65
C ALA A 458 -9.80 -19.42 -28.70
N PHE A 459 -10.03 -20.48 -29.48
CA PHE A 459 -9.17 -20.82 -30.62
C PHE A 459 -9.12 -19.70 -31.66
N ASP A 460 -10.28 -19.23 -32.13
CA ASP A 460 -10.37 -18.18 -33.14
C ASP A 460 -9.75 -16.86 -32.64
N PHE A 461 -9.96 -16.53 -31.36
CA PHE A 461 -9.32 -15.40 -30.71
C PHE A 461 -7.79 -15.50 -30.74
N ILE A 462 -7.22 -16.65 -30.37
CA ILE A 462 -5.77 -16.87 -30.40
C ILE A 462 -5.24 -16.80 -31.83
N GLU A 463 -5.92 -17.41 -32.81
CA GLU A 463 -5.52 -17.36 -34.22
C GLU A 463 -5.46 -15.93 -34.75
N ASN A 464 -6.48 -15.11 -34.44
CA ASN A 464 -6.52 -13.71 -34.85
C ASN A 464 -5.33 -12.92 -34.29
N MET A 465 -4.93 -13.21 -33.04
CA MET A 465 -3.86 -12.49 -32.35
C MET A 465 -2.46 -12.83 -32.88
N LYS A 466 -2.28 -13.95 -33.58
CA LYS A 466 -0.99 -14.26 -34.27
C LYS A 466 -0.64 -13.24 -35.34
N PHE A 467 -1.64 -12.61 -35.93
CA PHE A 467 -1.47 -11.60 -36.97
C PHE A 467 -1.48 -10.16 -36.41
N SER A 468 -1.39 -10.00 -35.09
CA SER A 468 -1.30 -8.70 -34.45
C SER A 468 0.02 -8.00 -34.78
N ASP A 469 -0.03 -6.68 -34.96
CA ASP A 469 1.15 -5.82 -35.12
C ASP A 469 1.99 -5.72 -33.84
N ASN A 470 1.46 -6.15 -32.69
CA ASN A 470 2.19 -6.22 -31.44
C ASN A 470 2.95 -7.55 -31.32
N GLU A 471 4.27 -7.49 -31.43
CA GLU A 471 5.15 -8.67 -31.39
C GLU A 471 4.98 -9.53 -30.12
N LYS A 472 4.69 -8.92 -28.96
CA LYS A 472 4.50 -9.67 -27.72
C LYS A 472 3.20 -10.49 -27.76
N LEU A 473 2.13 -9.91 -28.30
CA LEU A 473 0.85 -10.59 -28.49
C LEU A 473 0.97 -11.72 -29.51
N ALA A 474 1.55 -11.43 -30.67
CA ALA A 474 1.77 -12.43 -31.71
C ALA A 474 2.64 -13.60 -31.21
N HIS A 475 3.68 -13.30 -30.43
CA HIS A 475 4.51 -14.32 -29.80
C HIS A 475 3.73 -15.15 -28.78
N ALA A 476 2.97 -14.52 -27.87
CA ALA A 476 2.15 -15.23 -26.89
C ALA A 476 1.10 -16.14 -27.56
N ALA A 477 0.46 -15.67 -28.62
CA ALA A 477 -0.49 -16.46 -29.40
C ALA A 477 0.18 -17.67 -30.09
N SER A 478 1.39 -17.48 -30.61
CA SER A 478 2.17 -18.55 -31.24
C SER A 478 2.62 -19.64 -30.27
N MET A 479 2.74 -19.32 -28.97
CA MET A 479 3.07 -20.33 -27.95
C MET A 479 1.98 -21.38 -27.75
N TYR A 480 0.73 -21.09 -28.11
CA TYR A 480 -0.36 -22.06 -28.03
C TYR A 480 -0.12 -23.29 -28.92
N GLU A 481 0.43 -23.08 -30.12
CA GLU A 481 0.79 -24.18 -31.05
C GLU A 481 1.97 -25.01 -30.54
N MET A 482 2.79 -24.44 -29.67
CA MET A 482 3.91 -25.12 -29.02
C MET A 482 3.49 -25.78 -27.69
N LYS A 483 2.20 -26.08 -27.50
CA LYS A 483 1.65 -26.71 -26.29
C LYS A 483 2.42 -27.95 -25.83
N ASP A 484 2.93 -28.77 -26.76
CA ASP A 484 3.76 -29.95 -26.46
C ASP A 484 5.11 -29.56 -25.83
N LYS A 485 5.75 -28.48 -26.28
CA LYS A 485 6.99 -27.95 -25.68
C LYS A 485 6.72 -27.25 -24.35
N LEU A 486 5.56 -26.61 -24.21
CA LEU A 486 5.10 -26.01 -22.95
C LEU A 486 4.87 -27.08 -21.87
N TYR A 487 4.32 -28.23 -22.27
CA TYR A 487 4.22 -29.43 -21.46
C TYR A 487 5.60 -29.93 -21.01
N GLU A 488 6.57 -30.06 -21.93
CA GLU A 488 7.95 -30.47 -21.60
C GLU A 488 8.63 -29.50 -20.61
N ILE A 489 8.45 -28.18 -20.79
CA ILE A 489 8.99 -27.17 -19.88
C ILE A 489 8.37 -27.26 -18.49
N LYS A 490 7.04 -27.43 -18.39
CA LYS A 490 6.38 -27.55 -17.09
C LYS A 490 6.69 -28.88 -16.40
N MET A 491 6.85 -29.98 -17.13
CA MET A 491 7.35 -31.25 -16.59
C MET A 491 8.75 -31.08 -15.98
N ALA A 492 9.67 -30.44 -16.72
CA ALA A 492 11.01 -30.16 -16.21
C ALA A 492 11.00 -29.23 -14.98
N GLN A 493 10.08 -28.26 -14.91
CA GLN A 493 9.89 -27.43 -13.72
C GLN A 493 9.33 -28.22 -12.53
N ALA A 494 8.32 -29.05 -12.74
CA ALA A 494 7.73 -29.88 -11.69
C ALA A 494 8.77 -30.88 -11.13
N GLU A 495 9.60 -31.47 -12.00
CA GLU A 495 10.71 -32.33 -11.59
C GLU A 495 11.78 -31.56 -10.79
N LEU A 496 12.09 -30.32 -11.18
CA LEU A 496 13.00 -29.44 -10.44
C LEU A 496 12.44 -29.04 -9.07
N GLU A 497 11.16 -28.68 -8.98
CA GLU A 497 10.49 -28.33 -7.72
C GLU A 497 10.37 -29.55 -6.79
N GLN A 498 10.14 -30.74 -7.33
CA GLN A 498 10.11 -31.98 -6.56
C GLN A 498 11.49 -32.41 -6.06
N LYS A 499 12.54 -32.18 -6.86
CA LYS A 499 13.93 -32.50 -6.53
C LYS A 499 14.56 -31.46 -5.60
N TYR A 500 14.08 -30.22 -5.65
CA TYR A 500 14.56 -29.11 -4.83
C TYR A 500 13.37 -28.28 -4.31
N PRO A 501 12.65 -28.78 -3.30
CA PRO A 501 11.48 -28.08 -2.73
C PRO A 501 11.80 -26.69 -2.14
N ASN A 502 13.07 -26.40 -1.87
CA ASN A 502 13.53 -25.12 -1.31
C ASN A 502 14.05 -24.12 -2.36
N LEU A 503 14.00 -24.43 -3.66
CA LEU A 503 14.54 -23.55 -4.72
C LEU A 503 13.70 -22.27 -4.91
N GLN A 504 12.44 -22.27 -4.45
CA GLN A 504 11.59 -21.08 -4.38
C GLN A 504 11.99 -20.11 -3.23
N ASN A 505 12.82 -20.55 -2.27
CA ASN A 505 13.22 -19.79 -1.07
C ASN A 505 14.67 -19.27 -1.10
N ILE A 506 15.34 -19.27 -2.26
CA ILE A 506 16.69 -18.70 -2.36
C ILE A 506 16.57 -17.18 -2.59
N PRO A 507 17.02 -16.34 -1.65
CA PRO A 507 17.08 -14.90 -1.88
C PRO A 507 17.99 -14.63 -3.08
N PRO A 508 17.73 -13.59 -3.89
CA PRO A 508 18.53 -13.28 -5.08
C PRO A 508 20.02 -13.00 -4.82
N GLU A 509 20.49 -13.02 -3.57
CA GLU A 509 21.84 -12.64 -3.15
C GLU A 509 22.78 -13.80 -2.76
N MET A 510 22.39 -15.07 -2.90
CA MET A 510 23.37 -16.17 -2.71
C MET A 510 24.22 -16.39 -3.97
N THR A 511 25.46 -15.89 -3.92
CA THR A 511 26.51 -16.21 -4.87
C THR A 511 27.03 -17.63 -4.64
N PHE A 512 26.72 -18.55 -5.56
CA PHE A 512 27.45 -19.82 -5.64
C PHE A 512 28.82 -19.55 -6.27
N SER A 513 29.90 -19.93 -5.60
CA SER A 513 31.25 -19.86 -6.14
C SER A 513 31.41 -20.84 -7.30
N SER A 514 32.23 -20.47 -8.28
CA SER A 514 32.54 -21.24 -9.50
C SER A 514 33.10 -22.65 -9.29
N ASP A 515 33.34 -23.06 -8.04
CA ASP A 515 34.02 -24.31 -7.70
C ASP A 515 33.04 -25.49 -7.50
N ASP A 516 31.72 -25.25 -7.51
CA ASP A 516 30.68 -26.30 -7.38
C ASP A 516 30.11 -26.79 -8.73
N SER A 517 30.68 -26.37 -9.87
CA SER A 517 30.13 -26.68 -11.20
C SER A 517 30.43 -28.09 -11.73
N ASP A 518 31.22 -28.90 -11.02
CA ASP A 518 31.68 -30.19 -11.51
C ASP A 518 30.68 -31.36 -11.31
N ASP A 519 29.60 -31.16 -10.53
CA ASP A 519 28.61 -32.21 -10.24
C ASP A 519 27.36 -32.21 -11.15
N PHE A 520 27.24 -31.27 -12.09
CA PHE A 520 26.13 -31.22 -13.06
C PHE A 520 26.57 -31.63 -14.48
N LYS A 521 26.86 -32.92 -14.67
CA LYS A 521 26.87 -33.54 -16.00
C LYS A 521 25.62 -34.41 -16.16
N ILE A 522 24.60 -33.85 -16.81
CA ILE A 522 23.54 -34.66 -17.44
C ILE A 522 24.18 -35.33 -18.66
N ALA A 523 24.25 -36.65 -18.62
CA ALA A 523 24.90 -37.47 -19.61
C ALA A 523 24.25 -37.38 -21.00
N ASP A 524 25.12 -37.45 -22.00
CA ASP A 524 24.88 -37.58 -23.43
C ASP A 524 23.69 -38.49 -23.80
N ALA A 525 22.71 -37.93 -24.50
CA ALA A 525 21.77 -38.68 -25.33
C ALA A 525 21.05 -37.77 -26.33
N VAL A 526 21.78 -37.16 -27.28
CA VAL A 526 21.20 -36.77 -28.58
C VAL A 526 22.27 -37.03 -29.64
N ASP A 527 22.00 -38.03 -30.49
CA ASP A 527 22.77 -38.35 -31.69
C ASP A 527 22.84 -37.11 -32.62
N ASP A 528 24.05 -36.89 -33.14
CA ASP A 528 24.36 -35.98 -34.24
C ASP A 528 23.57 -36.38 -35.49
N ASP A 529 22.49 -35.67 -35.83
CA ASP A 529 22.06 -35.38 -37.20
C ASP A 529 20.71 -34.63 -37.19
N ASP A 530 20.73 -33.31 -37.02
CA ASP A 530 20.00 -32.41 -37.93
C ASP A 530 20.31 -30.93 -37.64
N ASN A 531 20.68 -30.25 -38.71
CA ASN A 531 21.30 -28.94 -38.73
C ASN A 531 20.26 -27.81 -38.66
N THR A 532 19.45 -27.77 -37.60
CA THR A 532 18.55 -26.64 -37.31
C THR A 532 19.09 -25.81 -36.15
N ASN A 533 19.66 -24.64 -36.46
CA ASN A 533 19.94 -23.57 -35.51
C ASN A 533 18.61 -23.08 -34.89
N ILE A 534 18.17 -23.73 -33.81
CA ILE A 534 17.03 -23.30 -33.00
C ILE A 534 17.57 -22.83 -31.66
N LYS A 535 17.55 -21.51 -31.44
CA LYS A 535 17.76 -20.92 -30.12
C LYS A 535 16.59 -21.32 -29.23
N VAL A 536 16.87 -22.12 -28.21
CA VAL A 536 15.95 -22.37 -27.08
C VAL A 536 15.64 -21.03 -26.40
N PRO A 537 14.38 -20.69 -26.10
CA PRO A 537 14.05 -19.48 -25.36
C PRO A 537 14.59 -19.62 -23.94
N SER A 538 15.48 -18.71 -23.56
CA SER A 538 15.89 -18.49 -22.18
C SER A 538 14.66 -18.11 -21.38
N LYS A 539 14.35 -18.87 -20.32
CA LYS A 539 13.60 -18.28 -19.22
C LYS A 539 14.43 -17.14 -18.65
N ILE A 540 13.82 -15.98 -18.73
CA ILE A 540 14.32 -14.67 -18.42
C ILE A 540 14.61 -14.57 -16.91
N ARG A 541 15.89 -14.52 -16.55
CA ARG A 541 16.40 -13.67 -15.47
C ARG A 541 17.58 -12.87 -16.04
N PHE A 542 17.38 -11.56 -16.21
CA PHE A 542 18.49 -10.65 -16.41
C PHE A 542 19.21 -10.45 -15.07
N VAL A 543 20.39 -11.04 -14.94
CA VAL A 543 21.44 -10.51 -14.05
C VAL A 543 22.16 -9.41 -14.83
N TYR A 544 22.14 -8.20 -14.30
CA TYR A 544 22.94 -7.08 -14.81
C TYR A 544 24.42 -7.36 -14.48
N GLN A 545 25.31 -7.41 -15.48
CA GLN A 545 26.75 -7.24 -15.25
C GLN A 545 27.19 -5.85 -15.77
N PRO A 546 27.97 -5.10 -14.98
CA PRO A 546 28.28 -3.71 -15.24
C PRO A 546 29.44 -3.55 -16.23
N LYS A 547 29.43 -2.42 -16.96
CA LYS A 547 30.64 -1.67 -17.31
C LYS A 547 30.52 -0.26 -16.78
#